data_AF-A0A7K0G4L3-F1
#
_entry.id   AF-A0A7K0G4L3-F1
#
_cell.length_a   1.000
_cell.length_b   1.000
_cell.length_c   1.000
_cell.angle_alpha   90.00
_cell.angle_beta   90.00
_cell.angle_gamma   90.00
#
_symmetry.space_group_name_H-M   'P 1'
#
loop_
_entity.id
_entity.type
_entity.pdbx_description
1 polymer ?
#
loop_
_entity_poly.entity_id
_entity_poly.type
_entity_poly.pdbx_seq_one_letter_code
_entity_poly.pdbx_strand_id
1 'polypeptide(L)'
;MVSNLIKLSLGSLSIFLFLSCHNPTKYKNSVDNKTSDTCRYYRYDAGQIISNYGCKNCHVSINVNKIDTYGLITLRGLAAMDSLKLIDYAFTKKHKGWYSKNGDLKSARMDTLSECEIKSVIRYIKDFGRDVPLSSH
;
A
#
# COMPACT_ATOMS: atom_id res chain seq x y z
N MET A 1 2.38 14.24 76.82
CA MET A 1 1.25 14.53 75.90
C MET A 1 1.61 13.90 74.56
N VAL A 2 0.97 12.81 74.13
CA VAL A 2 -0.32 12.79 73.39
C VAL A 2 -0.25 13.75 72.20
N SER A 3 -0.52 13.44 70.94
CA SER A 3 -0.73 12.25 70.11
C SER A 3 -1.03 12.81 68.71
N ASN A 4 -0.79 12.00 67.68
CA ASN A 4 -1.63 11.87 66.48
C ASN A 4 -1.89 13.11 65.61
N LEU A 5 -1.39 13.06 64.37
CA LEU A 5 -1.97 13.54 63.10
C LEU A 5 -0.80 13.48 62.12
N ILE A 6 -0.43 12.32 61.58
CA ILE A 6 -0.85 11.92 60.23
C ILE A 6 -0.99 10.39 60.21
N LYS A 7 -2.16 9.91 60.62
CA LYS A 7 -2.72 8.64 60.16
C LYS A 7 -3.86 9.04 59.24
N LEU A 8 -3.66 9.02 57.93
CA LEU A 8 -4.73 8.71 56.98
C LEU A 8 -4.16 8.53 55.58
N SER A 9 -4.29 7.29 55.11
CA SER A 9 -4.59 6.96 53.73
C SER A 9 -3.45 7.07 52.70
N LEU A 10 -2.37 6.29 52.90
CA LEU A 10 -1.62 5.70 51.77
C LEU A 10 -2.33 4.46 51.17
N GLY A 11 -3.55 4.15 51.63
CA GLY A 11 -4.33 2.97 51.24
C GLY A 11 -5.45 3.21 50.23
N SER A 12 -5.49 4.39 49.57
CA SER A 12 -6.60 4.75 48.65
C SER A 12 -6.18 4.86 47.17
N LEU A 13 -4.94 4.53 46.80
CA LEU A 13 -4.51 4.56 45.39
C LEU A 13 -4.36 3.17 44.75
N SER A 14 -4.79 2.10 45.43
CA SER A 14 -4.63 0.73 44.91
C SER A 14 -5.94 0.08 44.45
N ILE A 15 -7.09 0.71 44.67
CA ILE A 15 -8.41 0.10 44.36
C ILE A 15 -8.93 0.52 42.96
N PHE A 16 -8.37 1.55 42.33
CA PHE A 16 -8.81 1.99 40.99
C PHE A 16 -8.16 1.24 39.82
N LEU A 17 -7.20 0.34 40.06
CA LEU A 17 -6.47 -0.36 38.99
C LEU A 17 -7.17 -1.63 38.46
N PHE A 18 -8.21 -2.14 39.14
CA PHE A 18 -8.85 -3.40 38.75
C PHE A 18 -10.20 -3.25 38.04
N LEU A 19 -10.74 -2.03 37.90
CA LEU A 19 -12.09 -1.81 37.35
C LEU A 19 -12.13 -1.30 35.90
N SER A 20 -11.00 -1.11 35.21
CA SER A 20 -10.98 -0.53 33.86
C SER A 20 -11.01 -1.53 32.69
N CYS A 21 -11.10 -2.83 32.93
CA CYS A 21 -11.21 -3.83 31.87
C CYS A 21 -12.30 -4.87 32.16
N HIS A 22 -13.57 -4.44 32.12
CA HIS A 22 -14.68 -5.36 31.84
C HIS A 22 -15.63 -4.72 30.83
N ASN A 23 -15.14 -4.52 29.62
CA ASN A 23 -16.01 -4.50 28.45
C ASN A 23 -15.95 -5.92 27.86
N PRO A 24 -17.01 -6.74 27.93
CA PRO A 24 -17.15 -7.85 27.01
C PRO A 24 -17.43 -7.24 25.64
N THR A 25 -16.38 -6.75 24.98
CA THR A 25 -16.45 -6.65 23.54
C THR A 25 -16.53 -8.08 23.06
N LYS A 26 -17.71 -8.48 22.57
CA LYS A 26 -17.82 -9.61 21.65
C LYS A 26 -16.98 -9.23 20.43
N TYR A 27 -15.67 -9.41 20.52
CA TYR A 27 -14.81 -9.52 19.35
C TYR A 27 -15.31 -10.77 18.63
N LYS A 28 -16.18 -10.56 17.63
CA LYS A 28 -16.24 -11.49 16.52
C LYS A 28 -14.84 -11.46 15.92
N ASN A 29 -13.98 -12.35 16.38
CA ASN A 29 -12.84 -12.80 15.59
C ASN A 29 -13.39 -13.62 14.41
N SER A 30 -14.20 -13.00 13.55
CA SER A 30 -14.12 -13.33 12.14
C SER A 30 -12.99 -12.47 11.61
N VAL A 31 -11.76 -12.82 11.99
CA VAL A 31 -10.69 -12.73 11.01
C VAL A 31 -11.18 -13.71 9.94
N ASP A 32 -11.91 -13.19 8.95
CA ASP A 32 -12.12 -13.93 7.71
C ASP A 32 -10.73 -14.41 7.36
N ASN A 33 -10.55 -15.75 7.38
CA ASN A 33 -9.28 -16.38 7.07
C ASN A 33 -8.83 -15.76 5.77
N LYS A 34 -7.87 -14.82 5.86
CA LYS A 34 -7.40 -14.07 4.71
C LYS A 34 -6.81 -15.16 3.83
N THR A 35 -7.52 -15.48 2.75
CA THR A 35 -7.06 -16.43 1.76
C THR A 35 -5.64 -16.02 1.45
N SER A 36 -4.70 -16.96 1.65
CA SER A 36 -3.30 -16.70 1.32
C SER A 36 -3.28 -16.15 -0.10
N ASP A 37 -2.47 -15.11 -0.35
CA ASP A 37 -2.40 -14.53 -1.68
C ASP A 37 -1.92 -15.61 -2.65
N THR A 38 -2.83 -16.14 -3.45
CA THR A 38 -2.56 -17.22 -4.41
C THR A 38 -1.95 -16.68 -5.69
N CYS A 39 -1.91 -15.35 -5.86
CA CYS A 39 -1.36 -14.71 -7.04
C CYS A 39 0.16 -14.92 -7.10
N ARG A 40 0.61 -15.68 -8.10
CA ARG A 40 2.04 -15.89 -8.35
C ARG A 40 2.61 -14.68 -9.10
N TYR A 41 3.68 -14.09 -8.56
CA TYR A 41 4.36 -12.96 -9.18
C TYR A 41 5.50 -13.42 -10.09
N TYR A 42 5.43 -13.03 -11.36
CA TYR A 42 6.53 -13.12 -12.31
C TYR A 42 6.86 -11.73 -12.83
N ARG A 43 8.11 -11.28 -12.60
CA ARG A 43 8.55 -9.93 -13.00
C ARG A 43 8.46 -9.72 -14.51
N TYR A 44 8.74 -10.76 -15.29
CA TYR A 44 8.67 -10.70 -16.76
C TYR A 44 7.25 -10.41 -17.23
N ASP A 45 6.26 -11.18 -16.78
CA ASP A 45 4.85 -11.02 -17.13
C ASP A 45 4.33 -9.64 -16.74
N ALA A 46 4.62 -9.20 -15.50
CA ALA A 46 4.27 -7.86 -15.06
C ALA A 46 4.97 -6.76 -15.90
N GLY A 47 6.21 -7.01 -16.32
CA GLY A 47 6.96 -6.15 -17.23
C GLY A 47 6.35 -6.07 -18.63
N GLN A 48 5.84 -7.19 -19.16
CA GLN A 48 5.11 -7.21 -20.43
C GLN A 48 3.82 -6.40 -20.32
N ILE A 49 3.06 -6.54 -19.23
CA ILE A 49 1.86 -5.72 -19.00
C ILE A 49 2.24 -4.23 -18.99
N ILE A 50 3.24 -3.84 -18.18
CA ILE A 50 3.76 -2.46 -18.14
C ILE A 50 4.17 -1.94 -19.53
N SER A 51 4.73 -2.81 -20.38
CA SER A 51 5.15 -2.47 -21.74
C SER A 51 3.98 -2.37 -22.72
N ASN A 52 3.04 -3.31 -22.69
CA ASN A 52 1.86 -3.36 -23.57
C ASN A 52 0.94 -2.16 -23.33
N TYR A 53 0.82 -1.75 -22.07
CA TYR A 53 0.15 -0.52 -21.73
C TYR A 53 1.05 0.70 -21.92
N GLY A 54 2.35 0.60 -22.21
CA GLY A 54 3.18 1.78 -22.45
C GLY A 54 3.40 2.67 -21.22
N CYS A 55 3.29 2.15 -19.99
CA CYS A 55 3.38 2.95 -18.77
C CYS A 55 4.70 3.75 -18.69
N LYS A 56 5.78 3.19 -19.26
CA LYS A 56 7.12 3.81 -19.29
C LYS A 56 7.22 5.04 -20.20
N ASN A 57 6.23 5.28 -21.09
CA ASN A 57 6.19 6.47 -21.94
C ASN A 57 5.89 7.75 -21.14
N CYS A 58 5.12 7.60 -20.05
CA CYS A 58 4.74 8.72 -19.17
C CYS A 58 5.44 8.64 -17.81
N HIS A 59 5.71 7.44 -17.32
CA HIS A 59 6.33 7.20 -16.02
C HIS A 59 7.75 6.69 -16.23
N VAL A 60 8.71 7.60 -16.32
CA VAL A 60 10.11 7.26 -16.56
C VAL A 60 10.68 6.36 -15.47
N SER A 61 11.50 5.39 -15.87
CA SER A 61 12.05 4.34 -15.00
C SER A 61 13.45 4.61 -14.47
N ILE A 62 14.23 5.44 -15.19
CA ILE A 62 15.65 5.69 -14.94
C ILE A 62 15.88 6.88 -14.00
N ASN A 63 14.85 7.70 -13.76
CA ASN A 63 14.98 8.91 -12.96
C ASN A 63 15.02 8.58 -11.46
N VAL A 64 16.06 9.08 -10.76
CA VAL A 64 16.21 8.97 -9.30
C VAL A 64 15.19 9.82 -8.54
N ASN A 65 14.64 10.85 -9.18
CA ASN A 65 13.64 11.72 -8.58
C ASN A 65 12.24 11.10 -8.68
N LYS A 66 11.37 11.46 -7.73
CA LYS A 66 9.97 11.00 -7.70
C LYS A 66 9.08 11.66 -8.75
N ILE A 67 9.50 12.82 -9.26
CA ILE A 67 8.83 13.61 -10.30
C ILE A 67 9.86 13.88 -11.40
N ASP A 68 9.44 13.80 -12.66
CA ASP A 68 10.30 14.11 -13.80
C ASP A 68 10.30 15.61 -14.14
N THR A 69 11.05 15.97 -15.18
CA THR A 69 11.19 17.37 -15.64
C THR A 69 9.90 17.97 -16.19
N TYR A 70 8.91 17.15 -16.51
CA TYR A 70 7.60 17.55 -17.03
C TYR A 70 6.51 17.55 -15.95
N GLY A 71 6.87 17.29 -14.69
CA GLY A 71 5.93 17.23 -13.57
C GLY A 71 5.16 15.90 -13.47
N LEU A 72 5.54 14.88 -14.24
CA LEU A 72 4.93 13.54 -14.15
C LEU A 72 5.59 12.72 -13.06
N ILE A 73 4.81 11.89 -12.38
CA ILE A 73 5.33 10.99 -11.34
C ILE A 73 6.16 9.90 -11.99
N THR A 74 7.38 9.67 -11.54
CA THR A 74 8.25 8.60 -12.06
C THR A 74 7.83 7.23 -11.51
N LEU A 75 8.35 6.12 -12.05
CA LEU A 75 8.11 4.82 -11.42
C LEU A 75 8.62 4.76 -9.97
N ARG A 76 9.71 5.46 -9.65
CA ARG A 76 10.21 5.60 -8.27
C ARG A 76 9.27 6.43 -7.39
N GLY A 77 8.65 7.46 -7.95
CA GLY A 77 7.60 8.23 -7.28
C GLY A 77 6.35 7.41 -6.99
N LEU A 78 5.88 6.63 -7.97
CA LEU A 78 4.77 5.69 -7.80
C LEU A 78 5.13 4.61 -6.77
N ALA A 79 6.36 4.11 -6.79
CA ALA A 79 6.85 3.12 -5.83
C ALA A 79 6.88 3.65 -4.39
N ALA A 80 6.93 4.97 -4.19
CA ALA A 80 6.89 5.57 -2.85
C ALA A 80 5.46 5.65 -2.27
N MET A 81 4.42 5.40 -3.07
CA MET A 81 3.03 5.36 -2.60
C MET A 81 2.76 4.07 -1.83
N ASP A 82 1.82 4.14 -0.87
CA ASP A 82 1.21 2.94 -0.31
C ASP A 82 0.53 2.11 -1.42
N SER A 83 0.56 0.78 -1.33
CA SER A 83 0.05 -0.09 -2.40
C SER A 83 -1.43 0.10 -2.67
N LEU A 84 -2.25 0.32 -1.63
CA LEU A 84 -3.68 0.57 -1.79
C LEU A 84 -3.92 1.94 -2.43
N LYS A 85 -3.14 2.95 -2.01
CA LYS A 85 -3.16 4.28 -2.62
C LYS A 85 -2.72 4.25 -4.09
N LEU A 86 -1.75 3.41 -4.43
CA LEU A 86 -1.27 3.27 -5.81
C LEU A 86 -2.32 2.62 -6.70
N ILE A 87 -3.03 1.59 -6.21
CA ILE A 87 -4.15 0.98 -6.92
C ILE A 87 -5.24 2.03 -7.18
N ASP A 88 -5.69 2.74 -6.15
CA ASP A 88 -6.71 3.78 -6.30
C ASP A 88 -6.25 4.93 -7.22
N TYR A 89 -5.01 5.39 -7.06
CA TYR A 89 -4.42 6.41 -7.91
C TYR A 89 -4.40 5.99 -9.37
N ALA A 90 -3.84 4.82 -9.67
CA ALA A 90 -3.69 4.33 -11.03
C ALA A 90 -5.06 4.02 -11.63
N PHE A 91 -5.80 3.07 -11.07
CA PHE A 91 -6.98 2.48 -11.71
C PHE A 91 -8.24 3.34 -11.55
N THR A 92 -8.42 4.06 -10.44
CA THR A 92 -9.66 4.80 -10.17
C THR A 92 -9.55 6.29 -10.52
N LYS A 93 -8.44 6.94 -10.17
CA LYS A 93 -8.33 8.41 -10.26
C LYS A 93 -7.67 8.91 -11.54
N LYS A 94 -6.44 8.49 -11.78
CA LYS A 94 -5.58 9.04 -12.85
C LYS A 94 -6.00 8.53 -14.22
N HIS A 95 -6.12 7.21 -14.34
CA HIS A 95 -6.39 6.52 -15.61
C HIS A 95 -7.87 6.16 -15.75
N LYS A 96 -8.62 6.03 -14.64
CA LYS A 96 -10.05 5.67 -14.64
C LYS A 96 -10.33 4.40 -15.46
N GLY A 97 -9.46 3.40 -15.35
CA GLY A 97 -9.51 2.16 -16.14
C GLY A 97 -8.84 2.20 -17.52
N TRP A 98 -8.32 3.35 -17.97
CA TRP A 98 -7.73 3.51 -19.32
C TRP A 98 -6.26 3.92 -19.27
N TYR A 99 -5.37 3.25 -20.00
CA TYR A 99 -3.96 3.65 -20.02
C TYR A 99 -3.78 5.14 -20.36
N SER A 100 -4.38 5.59 -21.45
CA SER A 100 -4.41 7.00 -21.82
C SER A 100 -5.75 7.31 -22.47
N LYS A 101 -6.30 8.48 -22.15
CA LYS A 101 -7.49 8.99 -22.84
C LYS A 101 -7.18 9.44 -24.27
N ASN A 102 -5.91 9.73 -24.57
CA ASN A 102 -5.44 10.31 -25.83
C ASN A 102 -4.20 9.54 -26.37
N GLY A 103 -4.01 9.48 -27.68
CA GLY A 103 -2.84 8.84 -28.32
C GLY A 103 -3.08 7.42 -28.85
N ASP A 104 -2.01 6.76 -29.30
CA ASP A 104 -2.07 5.51 -30.08
C ASP A 104 -2.56 4.29 -29.27
N LEU A 105 -2.41 4.34 -27.95
CA LEU A 105 -2.83 3.29 -27.03
C LEU A 105 -4.16 3.61 -26.33
N LYS A 106 -5.00 4.49 -26.89
CA LYS A 106 -6.30 4.89 -26.31
C LYS A 106 -7.32 3.76 -26.14
N SER A 107 -7.14 2.64 -26.86
CA SER A 107 -7.96 1.43 -26.70
C SER A 107 -7.46 0.50 -25.59
N ALA A 108 -6.26 0.73 -25.04
CA ALA A 108 -5.68 -0.10 -24.01
C ALA A 108 -6.37 0.17 -22.66
N ARG A 109 -7.24 -0.77 -22.28
CA ARG A 109 -8.03 -0.75 -21.05
C ARG A 109 -7.32 -1.51 -19.95
N MET A 110 -6.95 -0.81 -18.88
CA MET A 110 -6.30 -1.41 -17.70
C MET A 110 -7.32 -2.05 -16.75
N ASP A 111 -8.60 -1.72 -16.88
CA ASP A 111 -9.69 -2.33 -16.11
C ASP A 111 -10.06 -3.75 -16.57
N THR A 112 -9.44 -4.26 -17.64
CA THR A 112 -9.54 -5.66 -18.05
C THR A 112 -8.52 -6.56 -17.34
N LEU A 113 -7.57 -5.99 -16.58
CA LEU A 113 -6.61 -6.78 -15.81
C LEU A 113 -7.33 -7.49 -14.65
N SER A 114 -7.01 -8.77 -14.50
CA SER A 114 -7.42 -9.56 -13.33
C SER A 114 -6.78 -9.01 -12.04
N GLU A 115 -7.34 -9.38 -10.89
CA GLU A 115 -6.79 -8.97 -9.60
C GLU A 115 -5.31 -9.37 -9.41
N CYS A 116 -4.93 -10.56 -9.90
CA CYS A 116 -3.55 -11.02 -9.82
C CYS A 116 -2.60 -10.25 -10.75
N GLU A 117 -3.07 -9.84 -11.93
CA GLU A 117 -2.30 -8.98 -12.83
C GLU A 117 -2.13 -7.59 -12.24
N ILE A 118 -3.18 -7.00 -11.66
CA ILE A 118 -3.10 -5.72 -10.95
C ILE A 118 -2.07 -5.81 -9.81
N LYS A 119 -2.16 -6.83 -8.96
CA LYS A 119 -1.17 -7.05 -7.88
C LYS A 119 0.24 -7.20 -8.43
N SER A 120 0.42 -7.91 -9.54
CA SER A 120 1.73 -8.11 -10.18
C SER A 120 2.30 -6.81 -10.75
N VAL A 121 1.48 -5.99 -11.40
CA VAL A 121 1.84 -4.64 -11.89
C VAL A 121 2.25 -3.74 -10.72
N ILE A 122 1.45 -3.73 -9.65
CA ILE A 122 1.75 -2.95 -8.44
C ILE A 122 3.07 -3.41 -7.83
N ARG A 123 3.28 -4.73 -7.71
CA ARG A 123 4.53 -5.31 -7.21
C ARG A 123 5.73 -4.88 -8.07
N TYR A 124 5.58 -4.93 -9.39
CA TYR A 124 6.60 -4.49 -10.35
C TYR A 124 6.95 -3.02 -10.18
N ILE A 125 5.96 -2.13 -10.03
CA ILE A 125 6.19 -0.70 -9.74
C ILE A 125 6.92 -0.54 -8.40
N LYS A 126 6.50 -1.24 -7.35
CA LYS A 126 7.13 -1.20 -6.02
C LYS A 126 8.57 -1.72 -6.03
N ASP A 127 8.98 -2.52 -7.01
CA ASP A 127 10.39 -2.94 -7.16
C ASP A 127 11.30 -1.73 -7.53
N PHE A 128 10.81 -0.66 -8.17
CA PHE A 128 11.62 0.53 -8.49
C PHE A 128 11.97 1.40 -7.28
N GLY A 129 11.25 1.23 -6.18
CA GLY A 129 11.54 1.90 -4.91
C GLY A 129 12.51 1.13 -4.02
N ARG A 130 12.98 -0.05 -4.47
CA ARG A 130 13.90 -0.89 -3.71
C ARG A 130 15.31 -0.68 -4.22
N ASP A 131 16.21 -0.36 -3.30
CA ASP A 131 17.65 -0.37 -3.54
C ASP A 131 18.19 -1.82 -3.39
N VAL A 132 17.54 -2.78 -4.06
CA VAL A 132 17.95 -4.19 -4.06
C VAL A 132 18.41 -4.52 -5.48
N PRO A 133 19.57 -5.17 -5.67
CA PRO A 133 20.02 -5.57 -6.99
C PRO A 133 18.95 -6.44 -7.65
N LEU A 134 18.50 -6.01 -8.84
CA LEU A 134 17.64 -6.84 -9.67
C LEU A 134 18.47 -8.05 -10.13
N SER A 135 18.02 -9.27 -9.86
CA SER A 135 18.68 -10.45 -10.42
C SER A 135 18.62 -10.37 -11.94
N SER A 136 19.78 -10.29 -12.59
CA SER A 136 19.90 -10.37 -14.04
C SER A 136 19.60 -11.81 -14.47
N HIS A 137 18.40 -12.02 -15.00
CA HIS A 137 18.07 -13.19 -15.79
C HIS A 137 17.75 -12.73 -17.20
#